data_AF-A0A7Y4QF12-F1
#
_entry.id   AF-A0A7Y4QF12-F1
#
_cell.length_a   1.000
_cell.length_b   1.000
_cell.length_c   1.000
_cell.angle_alpha   90.00
_cell.angle_beta   90.00
_cell.angle_gamma   90.00
#
_symmetry.space_group_name_H-M   'P 1'
#
loop_
_entity.id
_entity.type
_entity.pdbx_description
1 polymer ?
#
loop_
_entity_poly.entity_id
_entity_poly.type
_entity_poly.pdbx_seq_one_letter_code
_entity_poly.pdbx_strand_id
1 'polypeptide(L)'
;MLGVDCFTENYAQLKGRPLGLLTNHATFSGSGYPVAHELLRQGFSIKKLFSPEHGILSQGEDGMAQKNTYDPYTKLPIVSLYGESMKPHSSDLEDIDIILIDLPNIGCRFYTYWWTITHMLEACVANRKKIIVLDRPNLSQRSLDSIEGPMLEPSCQSFLGRWPMPITFSQSFGDLTRWFIHERHLDIDWEVISFNDDKELPFIPPSPSMNDIQAVWLYPCTGLFEGLNLNTGRGTSFPFRVIGAPWLNAIQLHRDFESNNFEGVESFPYSYQPMWSTYANEFCYGLYFHVTNHKEFSPVKVGLWLMNYLSVHYSSQLKPAIYPTAANPSGQKHLDLLLGIPNAYDVFCGGKSIDNTTIEKLTDAKGWSVNVSIFLASRV
;
A
#
# COMPACT_ATOMS: atom_id res chain seq x y z
N MET A 1 16.36 16.08 -2.91
CA MET A 1 16.94 15.35 -1.77
C MET A 1 15.83 14.67 -1.02
N LEU A 2 15.96 13.37 -0.78
CA LEU A 2 15.01 12.59 0.03
C LEU A 2 15.20 12.90 1.52
N GLY A 3 14.25 12.50 2.37
CA GLY A 3 14.38 12.69 3.83
C GLY A 3 15.66 12.08 4.40
N VAL A 4 16.12 10.94 3.86
CA VAL A 4 17.41 10.32 4.23
C VAL A 4 18.61 11.21 3.87
N ASP A 5 18.58 11.90 2.73
CA ASP A 5 19.67 12.78 2.29
C ASP A 5 19.72 14.02 3.19
N CYS A 6 18.56 14.63 3.46
CA CYS A 6 18.45 15.73 4.40
C CYS A 6 18.92 15.32 5.81
N PHE A 7 18.63 14.10 6.25
CA PHE A 7 19.08 13.59 7.55
C PHE A 7 20.60 13.44 7.62
N THR A 8 21.22 12.82 6.62
CA THR A 8 22.67 12.57 6.64
C THR A 8 23.48 13.86 6.62
N GLU A 9 22.98 14.91 5.97
CA GLU A 9 23.60 16.24 5.95
C GLU A 9 23.46 17.00 7.28
N ASN A 10 22.29 16.93 7.95
CA ASN A 10 21.94 17.84 9.04
C ASN A 10 21.98 17.22 10.44
N TYR A 11 22.16 15.90 10.56
CA TYR A 11 22.06 15.19 11.85
C TYR A 11 23.35 14.48 12.27
N ALA A 12 24.52 15.04 11.94
CA ALA A 12 25.82 14.47 12.32
C ALA A 12 26.00 14.26 13.84
N GLN A 13 25.31 15.03 14.67
CA GLN A 13 25.26 14.88 16.13
C GLN A 13 24.65 13.56 16.61
N LEU A 14 23.90 12.83 15.77
CA LEU A 14 23.33 11.53 16.10
C LEU A 14 24.27 10.36 15.75
N LYS A 15 25.45 10.63 15.15
CA LYS A 15 26.46 9.59 14.90
C LYS A 15 26.91 8.96 16.23
N GLY A 16 27.07 7.64 16.22
CA GLY A 16 27.39 6.84 17.41
C GLY A 16 26.23 6.55 18.37
N ARG A 17 25.08 7.24 18.26
CA ARG A 17 23.87 6.87 19.01
C ARG A 17 23.29 5.56 18.48
N PRO A 18 22.70 4.70 19.34
CA PRO A 18 22.09 3.45 18.90
C PRO A 18 20.75 3.71 18.21
N LEU A 19 20.71 3.51 16.90
CA LEU A 19 19.52 3.71 16.08
C LEU A 19 18.91 2.36 15.67
N GLY A 20 17.59 2.29 15.61
CA GLY A 20 16.87 1.27 14.87
C GLY A 20 16.35 1.85 13.57
N LEU A 21 16.12 1.01 12.56
CA LEU A 21 15.63 1.46 11.26
C LEU A 21 14.51 0.55 10.75
N LEU A 22 13.30 1.10 10.63
CA LEU A 22 12.19 0.46 9.90
C LEU A 22 12.32 0.81 8.42
N THR A 23 12.70 -0.19 7.61
CA THR A 23 12.97 0.00 6.18
C THR A 23 12.85 -1.30 5.38
N ASN A 24 12.99 -1.18 4.06
CA ASN A 24 13.33 -2.26 3.15
C ASN A 24 14.29 -1.76 2.04
N HIS A 25 14.81 -2.67 1.24
CA HIS A 25 15.78 -2.37 0.19
C HIS A 25 15.11 -1.88 -1.10
N ALA A 26 13.82 -1.53 -1.04
CA ALA A 26 13.19 -0.74 -2.09
C ALA A 26 13.41 0.78 -1.88
N THR A 27 13.95 1.21 -0.73
CA THR A 27 14.27 2.62 -0.46
C THR A 27 15.77 2.88 -0.62
N PHE A 28 16.09 3.86 -1.46
CA PHE A 28 17.46 4.29 -1.75
C PHE A 28 17.67 5.77 -1.40
N SER A 29 18.89 6.14 -1.01
CA SER A 29 19.33 7.53 -0.92
C SER A 29 19.53 8.16 -2.30
N GLY A 30 19.70 9.48 -2.35
CA GLY A 30 20.07 10.21 -3.56
C GLY A 30 21.43 9.81 -4.12
N SER A 31 22.30 9.20 -3.30
CA SER A 31 23.59 8.61 -3.71
C SER A 31 23.46 7.21 -4.33
N GLY A 32 22.26 6.62 -4.37
CA GLY A 32 21.99 5.33 -5.00
C GLY A 32 22.31 4.11 -4.13
N TYR A 33 22.41 4.27 -2.81
CA TYR A 33 22.57 3.14 -1.87
C TYR A 33 21.26 2.85 -1.13
N PRO A 34 20.96 1.58 -0.78
CA PRO A 34 19.89 1.29 0.16
C PRO A 34 20.07 2.10 1.45
N VAL A 35 18.97 2.60 2.02
CA VAL A 35 19.00 3.55 3.15
C VAL A 35 19.84 3.05 4.32
N ALA A 36 19.68 1.78 4.71
CA ALA A 36 20.47 1.17 5.78
C ALA A 36 21.98 1.26 5.49
N HIS A 37 22.39 1.00 4.26
CA HIS A 37 23.79 1.06 3.83
C HIS A 37 24.30 2.50 3.78
N GLU A 38 23.50 3.44 3.27
CA GLU A 38 23.87 4.86 3.26
C GLU A 38 24.13 5.38 4.69
N LEU A 39 23.23 5.10 5.63
CA LEU A 39 23.37 5.53 7.02
C LEU A 39 24.66 4.98 7.66
N LEU A 40 24.99 3.70 7.43
CA LEU A 40 26.24 3.11 7.90
C LEU A 40 27.47 3.76 7.26
N ARG A 41 27.46 4.01 5.95
CA ARG A 41 28.54 4.70 5.23
C ARG A 41 28.80 6.11 5.78
N GLN A 42 27.73 6.80 6.19
CA GLN A 42 27.82 8.13 6.79
C GLN A 42 28.24 8.11 8.27
N GLY A 43 28.43 6.93 8.87
CA GLY A 43 28.92 6.77 10.24
C GLY A 43 27.82 6.77 11.32
N PHE A 44 26.56 6.55 10.96
CA PHE A 44 25.48 6.32 11.93
C PHE A 44 25.54 4.88 12.45
N SER A 45 25.14 4.66 13.72
CA SER A 45 25.17 3.33 14.34
C SER A 45 23.79 2.70 14.35
N ILE A 46 23.48 1.90 13.33
CA ILE A 46 22.25 1.11 13.28
C ILE A 46 22.48 -0.21 14.05
N LYS A 47 21.64 -0.50 15.05
CA LYS A 47 21.72 -1.72 15.86
C LYS A 47 20.93 -2.87 15.26
N LYS A 48 19.76 -2.57 14.71
CA LYS A 48 18.89 -3.55 14.06
C LYS A 48 17.95 -2.90 13.07
N LEU A 49 17.50 -3.72 12.14
CA LEU A 49 16.52 -3.36 11.14
C LEU A 49 15.16 -3.96 11.52
N PHE A 50 14.10 -3.22 11.24
CA PHE A 50 12.72 -3.70 11.29
C PHE A 50 12.21 -3.75 9.86
N SER A 51 11.64 -4.89 9.44
CA SER A 51 11.15 -5.07 8.08
C SER A 51 9.63 -5.24 8.04
N PRO A 52 8.92 -4.62 7.08
CA PRO A 52 7.47 -4.77 6.94
C PRO A 52 7.12 -6.07 6.19
N GLU A 53 5.91 -6.15 5.64
CA GLU A 53 5.53 -7.17 4.65
C GLU A 53 6.55 -7.24 3.50
N HIS A 54 6.73 -8.42 2.90
CA HIS A 54 7.76 -8.74 1.90
C HIS A 54 9.23 -8.69 2.40
N GLY A 55 9.46 -8.33 3.66
CA GLY A 55 10.77 -8.40 4.32
C GLY A 55 11.78 -7.34 3.86
N ILE A 56 13.02 -7.43 4.35
CA ILE A 56 14.05 -6.40 4.08
C ILE A 56 14.39 -6.29 2.59
N LEU A 57 14.33 -7.38 1.83
CA LEU A 57 14.68 -7.37 0.39
C LEU A 57 13.50 -7.02 -0.52
N SER A 58 12.30 -6.81 0.04
CA SER A 58 11.05 -6.61 -0.72
C SER A 58 10.73 -7.76 -1.69
N GLN A 59 11.16 -8.98 -1.35
CA GLN A 59 11.05 -10.19 -2.19
C GLN A 59 10.13 -11.25 -1.60
N GLY A 60 9.71 -11.10 -0.33
CA GLY A 60 8.82 -12.04 0.32
C GLY A 60 7.49 -12.15 -0.41
N GLU A 61 6.97 -13.37 -0.51
CA GLU A 61 5.69 -13.65 -1.13
C GLU A 61 4.55 -12.86 -0.47
N ASP A 62 3.53 -12.56 -1.27
CA ASP A 62 2.38 -11.79 -0.85
C ASP A 62 1.63 -12.44 0.32
N GLY A 63 1.31 -11.66 1.35
CA GLY A 63 0.59 -12.17 2.51
C GLY A 63 1.36 -13.19 3.35
N MET A 64 2.60 -13.55 3.00
CA MET A 64 3.34 -14.61 3.68
C MET A 64 4.15 -14.07 4.86
N ALA A 65 4.07 -14.79 5.98
CA ALA A 65 4.84 -14.50 7.18
C ALA A 65 6.35 -14.54 6.89
N GLN A 66 7.06 -13.51 7.35
CA GLN A 66 8.51 -13.36 7.28
C GLN A 66 9.11 -13.69 8.66
N LYS A 67 10.38 -14.10 8.66
CA LYS A 67 11.09 -14.50 9.89
C LYS A 67 12.18 -13.49 10.23
N ASN A 68 12.51 -13.43 11.52
CA ASN A 68 13.72 -12.75 11.98
C ASN A 68 14.95 -13.40 11.33
N THR A 69 15.91 -12.57 10.90
CA THR A 69 17.09 -13.02 10.15
C THR A 69 18.19 -11.96 10.24
N TYR A 70 19.18 -12.01 9.35
CA TYR A 70 20.24 -11.01 9.21
C TYR A 70 20.23 -10.43 7.81
N ASP A 71 20.49 -9.13 7.71
CA ASP A 71 20.59 -8.46 6.41
C ASP A 71 21.82 -8.96 5.65
N PRO A 72 21.69 -9.49 4.43
CA PRO A 72 22.82 -10.03 3.69
C PRO A 72 23.92 -9.00 3.40
N TYR A 73 23.61 -7.70 3.39
CA TYR A 73 24.56 -6.64 3.05
C TYR A 73 25.24 -6.06 4.29
N THR A 74 24.47 -5.57 5.24
CA THR A 74 24.95 -4.88 6.46
C THR A 74 25.29 -5.84 7.60
N LYS A 75 24.83 -7.11 7.52
CA LYS A 75 24.91 -8.13 8.58
C LYS A 75 24.19 -7.75 9.87
N LEU A 76 23.35 -6.72 9.84
CA LEU A 76 22.54 -6.32 10.99
C LEU A 76 21.42 -7.33 11.23
N PRO A 77 21.04 -7.57 12.49
CA PRO A 77 19.85 -8.36 12.80
C PRO A 77 18.59 -7.66 12.26
N ILE A 78 17.66 -8.47 11.76
CA ILE A 78 16.35 -8.05 11.26
C ILE A 78 15.26 -8.64 12.16
N VAL A 79 14.40 -7.75 12.65
CA VAL A 79 13.12 -8.11 13.26
C VAL A 79 12.03 -7.97 12.19
N SER A 80 11.33 -9.06 11.90
CA SER A 80 10.17 -9.02 11.00
C SER A 80 8.95 -8.49 11.74
N LEU A 81 8.27 -7.51 11.12
CA LEU A 81 7.00 -6.97 11.56
C LEU A 81 5.85 -7.45 10.67
N TYR A 82 6.01 -8.62 10.05
CA TYR A 82 4.98 -9.26 9.25
C TYR A 82 5.08 -10.78 9.35
N GLY A 83 4.53 -11.35 10.42
CA GLY A 83 4.64 -12.78 10.72
C GLY A 83 4.18 -13.09 12.13
N GLU A 84 5.07 -13.57 12.99
CA GLU A 84 4.78 -13.87 14.41
C GLU A 84 4.22 -12.65 15.15
N SER A 85 4.71 -11.45 14.80
CA SER A 85 4.19 -10.19 15.31
C SER A 85 4.17 -9.12 14.22
N MET A 86 3.16 -8.27 14.25
CA MET A 86 3.05 -7.05 13.42
C MET A 86 3.59 -5.81 14.16
N LYS A 87 3.96 -5.96 15.43
CA LYS A 87 4.43 -4.90 16.33
C LYS A 87 5.73 -5.34 17.01
N PRO A 88 6.78 -4.50 17.09
CA PRO A 88 8.00 -4.88 17.78
C PRO A 88 7.72 -5.10 19.28
N HIS A 89 8.38 -6.10 19.86
CA HIS A 89 8.34 -6.34 21.30
C HIS A 89 9.21 -5.32 22.03
N SER A 90 8.96 -5.11 23.33
CA SER A 90 9.80 -4.22 24.15
C SER A 90 11.28 -4.62 24.12
N SER A 91 11.58 -5.92 24.13
CA SER A 91 12.95 -6.45 24.01
C SER A 91 13.63 -6.08 22.71
N ASP A 92 12.87 -5.88 21.63
CA ASP A 92 13.43 -5.45 20.35
C ASP A 92 13.88 -3.99 20.39
N LEU A 93 13.43 -3.20 21.37
CA LEU A 93 13.70 -1.75 21.47
C LEU A 93 14.67 -1.40 22.61
N GLU A 94 15.07 -2.36 23.45
CA GLU A 94 15.86 -2.10 24.68
C GLU A 94 17.20 -1.40 24.41
N ASP A 95 17.92 -1.81 23.37
CA ASP A 95 19.25 -1.32 22.99
C ASP A 95 19.22 -0.19 21.95
N ILE A 96 18.04 0.42 21.72
CA ILE A 96 17.82 1.47 20.72
C ILE A 96 17.35 2.76 21.41
N ASP A 97 17.92 3.90 21.04
CA ASP A 97 17.48 5.21 21.52
C ASP A 97 16.41 5.82 20.60
N ILE A 98 16.61 5.72 19.29
CA ILE A 98 15.82 6.40 18.26
C ILE A 98 15.47 5.40 17.16
N ILE A 99 14.21 5.39 16.74
CA ILE A 99 13.75 4.65 15.57
C ILE A 99 13.66 5.60 14.37
N LEU A 100 14.45 5.29 13.33
CA LEU A 100 14.30 5.88 12.01
C LEU A 100 13.25 5.09 11.22
N ILE A 101 12.43 5.79 10.44
CA ILE A 101 11.43 5.17 9.56
C ILE A 101 11.65 5.67 8.14
N ASP A 102 11.88 4.75 7.21
CA ASP A 102 12.02 5.03 5.78
C ASP A 102 11.46 3.85 4.96
N LEU A 103 10.27 4.04 4.39
CA LEU A 103 9.56 3.04 3.57
C LEU A 103 8.99 3.69 2.30
N PRO A 104 8.67 2.92 1.25
CA PRO A 104 7.94 3.42 0.09
C PRO A 104 6.42 3.41 0.36
N ASN A 105 5.71 4.41 -0.15
CA ASN A 105 4.26 4.52 -0.03
C ASN A 105 3.62 4.55 -1.42
N ILE A 106 2.53 3.80 -1.62
CA ILE A 106 1.80 3.73 -2.89
C ILE A 106 0.41 4.39 -2.84
N GLY A 107 0.02 5.03 -1.73
CA GLY A 107 -1.23 5.78 -1.65
C GLY A 107 -2.49 4.92 -1.67
N CYS A 108 -2.42 3.68 -1.19
CA CYS A 108 -3.53 2.74 -1.12
C CYS A 108 -3.71 2.20 0.30
N ARG A 109 -4.94 2.22 0.83
CA ARG A 109 -5.23 1.93 2.23
C ARG A 109 -4.86 0.50 2.63
N PHE A 110 -5.12 -0.46 1.75
CA PHE A 110 -4.83 -1.87 2.02
C PHE A 110 -3.39 -2.28 1.71
N TYR A 111 -2.50 -1.34 1.40
CA TYR A 111 -1.06 -1.59 1.34
C TYR A 111 -0.45 -1.49 2.75
N THR A 112 0.13 -2.55 3.29
CA THR A 112 0.33 -2.67 4.75
C THR A 112 1.44 -1.80 5.37
N TYR A 113 2.34 -1.22 4.58
CA TYR A 113 3.55 -0.56 5.12
C TYR A 113 3.25 0.59 6.09
N TRP A 114 2.20 1.36 5.84
CA TRP A 114 1.81 2.46 6.72
C TRP A 114 1.10 1.97 7.99
N TRP A 115 0.44 0.80 7.93
CA TRP A 115 -0.06 0.15 9.13
C TRP A 115 1.09 -0.42 9.99
N THR A 116 2.19 -0.87 9.40
CA THR A 116 3.41 -1.21 10.15
C THR A 116 3.92 -0.01 10.96
N ILE A 117 3.93 1.19 10.37
CA ILE A 117 4.36 2.43 11.07
C ILE A 117 3.47 2.71 12.27
N THR A 118 2.15 2.53 12.14
CA THR A 118 1.23 2.77 13.27
C THR A 118 1.50 1.82 14.45
N HIS A 119 1.92 0.58 14.23
CA HIS A 119 2.36 -0.31 15.30
C HIS A 119 3.73 0.08 15.87
N MET A 120 4.65 0.57 15.04
CA MET A 120 5.92 1.12 15.49
C MET A 120 5.73 2.35 16.39
N LEU A 121 4.82 3.26 16.02
CA LEU A 121 4.43 4.43 16.83
C LEU A 121 3.93 3.98 18.22
N GLU A 122 2.98 3.05 18.26
CA GLU A 122 2.43 2.52 19.52
C GLU A 122 3.49 1.80 20.37
N ALA A 123 4.48 1.15 19.74
CA ALA A 123 5.57 0.51 20.46
C ALA A 123 6.56 1.54 21.02
N CYS A 124 6.84 2.60 20.27
CA CYS A 124 7.73 3.67 20.71
C CYS A 124 7.11 4.51 21.84
N VAL A 125 5.80 4.78 21.80
CA VAL A 125 5.06 5.37 22.94
C VAL A 125 5.25 4.52 24.20
N ALA A 126 4.98 3.21 24.10
CA ALA A 126 5.05 2.30 25.24
C ALA A 126 6.46 2.16 25.83
N ASN A 127 7.50 2.35 25.01
CA ASN A 127 8.90 2.19 25.41
C ASN A 127 9.68 3.51 25.47
N ARG A 128 8.99 4.65 25.37
CA ARG A 128 9.56 6.02 25.40
C ARG A 128 10.72 6.21 24.42
N LYS A 129 10.56 5.75 23.18
CA LYS A 129 11.56 5.88 22.12
C LYS A 129 11.23 7.06 21.22
N LYS A 130 12.25 7.82 20.81
CA LYS A 130 12.09 8.89 19.82
C LYS A 130 11.89 8.27 18.43
N ILE A 131 11.01 8.85 17.62
CA ILE A 131 10.86 8.50 16.19
C ILE A 131 11.39 9.63 15.31
N ILE A 132 12.06 9.29 14.22
CA ILE A 132 12.37 10.23 13.13
C ILE A 132 11.92 9.59 11.82
N VAL A 133 10.96 10.22 11.15
CA VAL A 133 10.49 9.79 9.82
C VAL A 133 11.35 10.47 8.76
N LEU A 134 12.02 9.66 7.93
CA LEU A 134 12.76 10.10 6.76
C LEU A 134 11.80 10.09 5.58
N ASP A 135 11.17 11.24 5.31
CA ASP A 135 10.00 11.28 4.44
C ASP A 135 10.34 11.10 2.95
N ARG A 136 9.34 10.62 2.20
CA ARG A 136 9.43 10.37 0.75
C ARG A 136 8.14 10.75 0.02
N PRO A 137 8.22 11.11 -1.27
CA PRO A 137 7.04 11.25 -2.10
C PRO A 137 6.19 9.97 -2.11
N ASN A 138 4.86 10.14 -2.13
CA ASN A 138 3.92 9.05 -2.38
C ASN A 138 3.99 8.66 -3.87
N LEU A 139 4.30 7.39 -4.16
CA LEU A 139 4.51 6.89 -5.51
C LEU A 139 3.27 7.02 -6.40
N SER A 140 2.07 7.09 -5.84
CA SER A 140 0.85 7.29 -6.63
C SER A 140 0.79 8.66 -7.31
N GLN A 141 1.47 9.67 -6.77
CA GLN A 141 1.45 11.06 -7.24
C GLN A 141 0.03 11.65 -7.37
N ARG A 142 -0.94 11.10 -6.64
CA ARG A 142 -2.32 11.60 -6.62
C ARG A 142 -2.39 12.99 -6.00
N SER A 143 -3.32 13.80 -6.49
CA SER A 143 -3.68 15.08 -5.88
C SER A 143 -4.65 14.88 -4.71
N LEU A 144 -4.78 15.86 -3.83
CA LEU A 144 -5.79 15.86 -2.76
C LEU A 144 -7.23 15.84 -3.29
N ASP A 145 -7.46 16.29 -4.51
CA ASP A 145 -8.80 16.35 -5.10
C ASP A 145 -9.19 15.05 -5.83
N SER A 146 -8.24 14.12 -6.00
CA SER A 146 -8.43 12.82 -6.69
C SER A 146 -8.49 11.62 -5.73
N ILE A 147 -8.80 11.89 -4.45
CA ILE A 147 -8.91 10.89 -3.40
C ILE A 147 -10.29 10.24 -3.44
N GLU A 148 -10.31 8.92 -3.35
CA GLU A 148 -11.51 8.10 -3.47
C GLU A 148 -11.71 7.19 -2.26
N GLY A 149 -12.93 7.23 -1.73
CA GLY A 149 -13.46 6.27 -0.78
C GLY A 149 -13.88 4.96 -1.46
N PRO A 150 -14.52 4.03 -0.73
CA PRO A 150 -15.18 4.25 0.56
C PRO A 150 -14.24 4.47 1.74
N MET A 151 -14.73 5.21 2.74
CA MET A 151 -14.10 5.30 4.06
C MET A 151 -14.16 3.93 4.76
N LEU A 152 -13.10 3.59 5.50
CA LEU A 152 -13.07 2.35 6.28
C LEU A 152 -14.06 2.41 7.45
N GLU A 153 -15.01 1.47 7.47
CA GLU A 153 -15.90 1.26 8.60
C GLU A 153 -15.20 0.55 9.78
N PRO A 154 -15.52 0.92 11.05
CA PRO A 154 -14.91 0.30 12.23
C PRO A 154 -15.02 -1.23 12.30
N SER A 155 -16.11 -1.81 11.80
CA SER A 155 -16.32 -3.27 11.80
C SER A 155 -15.40 -4.01 10.83
N CYS A 156 -14.77 -3.30 9.89
CA CYS A 156 -13.84 -3.87 8.91
C CYS A 156 -12.37 -3.59 9.28
N GLN A 157 -12.11 -3.08 10.49
CA GLN A 157 -10.74 -2.80 10.92
C GLN A 157 -9.89 -4.07 11.02
N SER A 158 -8.70 -4.03 10.45
CA SER A 158 -7.70 -5.10 10.41
C SER A 158 -6.32 -4.52 10.16
N PHE A 159 -5.29 -5.36 9.95
CA PHE A 159 -3.97 -4.88 9.53
C PHE A 159 -3.93 -4.35 8.08
N LEU A 160 -4.96 -4.62 7.27
CA LEU A 160 -5.16 -4.01 5.94
C LEU A 160 -5.86 -2.63 6.04
N GLY A 161 -6.26 -2.25 7.25
CA GLY A 161 -7.16 -1.12 7.48
C GLY A 161 -7.35 -0.89 8.96
N ARG A 162 -6.49 -0.16 9.68
CA ARG A 162 -6.65 -0.01 11.15
C ARG A 162 -7.56 1.13 11.57
N TRP A 163 -7.62 2.22 10.80
CA TRP A 163 -8.33 3.47 11.15
C TRP A 163 -9.13 4.06 9.97
N PRO A 164 -10.22 4.80 10.25
CA PRO A 164 -11.07 5.39 9.22
C PRO A 164 -10.29 6.26 8.23
N MET A 165 -10.15 5.77 7.00
CA MET A 165 -9.42 6.43 5.91
C MET A 165 -10.05 6.00 4.57
N PRO A 166 -10.04 6.84 3.51
CA PRO A 166 -10.45 6.41 2.17
C PRO A 166 -9.53 5.34 1.60
N ILE A 167 -9.91 4.71 0.48
CA ILE A 167 -9.09 3.68 -0.17
C ILE A 167 -7.84 4.31 -0.79
N THR A 168 -7.96 5.41 -1.51
CA THR A 168 -6.80 6.15 -2.03
C THR A 168 -6.49 7.36 -1.17
N PHE A 169 -5.22 7.78 -1.15
CA PHE A 169 -4.76 8.97 -0.44
C PHE A 169 -3.45 9.49 -1.06
N SER A 170 -3.17 10.79 -0.90
CA SER A 170 -2.02 11.47 -1.52
C SER A 170 -0.90 11.80 -0.56
N GLN A 171 -1.15 11.67 0.75
CA GLN A 171 -0.21 12.02 1.81
C GLN A 171 1.10 11.22 1.70
N SER A 172 2.22 11.85 2.08
CA SER A 172 3.47 11.14 2.34
C SER A 172 3.41 10.37 3.66
N PHE A 173 4.45 9.61 3.99
CA PHE A 173 4.55 8.98 5.30
C PHE A 173 4.68 10.00 6.43
N GLY A 174 5.42 11.07 6.20
CA GLY A 174 5.54 12.19 7.12
C GLY A 174 4.17 12.80 7.40
N ASP A 175 3.42 13.15 6.35
CA ASP A 175 2.08 13.75 6.45
C ASP A 175 1.11 12.84 7.23
N LEU A 176 1.04 11.55 6.90
CA LEU A 176 0.21 10.59 7.63
C LEU A 176 0.66 10.38 9.08
N THR A 177 1.97 10.37 9.35
CA THR A 177 2.48 10.22 10.72
C THR A 177 2.03 11.38 11.60
N ARG A 178 2.05 12.63 11.10
CA ARG A 178 1.51 13.79 11.84
C ARG A 178 0.04 13.59 12.14
N TRP A 179 -0.74 13.18 11.14
CA TRP A 179 -2.17 12.93 11.29
C TRP A 179 -2.45 11.86 12.34
N PHE A 180 -1.75 10.71 12.29
CA PHE A 180 -1.91 9.63 13.25
C PHE A 180 -1.59 10.04 14.68
N ILE A 181 -0.50 10.76 14.89
CA ILE A 181 -0.11 11.23 16.23
C ILE A 181 -1.17 12.18 16.79
N HIS A 182 -1.69 13.09 15.97
CA HIS A 182 -2.76 14.00 16.36
C HIS A 182 -4.08 13.25 16.65
N GLU A 183 -4.57 12.48 15.69
CA GLU A 183 -5.86 11.77 15.74
C GLU A 183 -5.93 10.75 16.88
N ARG A 184 -4.79 10.16 17.23
CA ARG A 184 -4.70 9.16 18.30
C ARG A 184 -4.17 9.72 19.61
N HIS A 185 -3.93 11.04 19.68
CA HIS A 185 -3.38 11.73 20.85
C HIS A 185 -2.13 11.03 21.42
N LEU A 186 -1.19 10.65 20.55
CA LEU A 186 0.01 9.93 20.95
C LEU A 186 1.00 10.88 21.61
N ASP A 187 1.32 10.63 22.88
CA ASP A 187 2.40 11.30 23.60
C ASP A 187 3.74 10.64 23.25
N ILE A 188 4.42 11.19 22.24
CA ILE A 188 5.69 10.66 21.72
C ILE A 188 6.63 11.80 21.33
N ASP A 189 7.93 11.61 21.52
CA ASP A 189 8.97 12.46 20.92
C ASP A 189 9.17 12.00 19.47
N TRP A 190 8.84 12.87 18.52
CA TRP A 190 8.91 12.55 17.11
C TRP A 190 9.30 13.75 16.25
N GLU A 191 9.81 13.44 15.07
CA GLU A 191 10.19 14.42 14.07
C GLU A 191 9.99 13.85 12.67
N VAL A 192 9.66 14.71 11.71
CA VAL A 192 9.61 14.37 10.29
C VAL A 192 10.65 15.20 9.57
N ILE A 193 11.53 14.53 8.85
CA ILE A 193 12.52 15.16 7.98
C ILE A 193 11.96 15.11 6.56
N SER A 194 11.45 16.26 6.12
CA SER A 194 10.90 16.42 4.78
C SER A 194 11.98 16.20 3.72
N PHE A 195 11.57 15.64 2.59
CA PHE A 195 12.36 15.67 1.37
C PHE A 195 12.30 17.09 0.75
N ASN A 196 13.42 17.54 0.20
CA ASN A 196 13.59 18.84 -0.45
C ASN A 196 14.08 18.58 -1.87
N ASP A 197 13.20 18.22 -2.82
CA ASP A 197 13.35 18.28 -4.28
C ASP A 197 12.20 17.49 -4.94
N ASP A 198 11.68 18.00 -6.05
CA ASP A 198 10.71 17.30 -6.93
C ASP A 198 11.43 16.54 -8.06
N LYS A 199 12.74 16.32 -7.94
CA LYS A 199 13.49 15.53 -8.91
C LYS A 199 12.84 14.16 -9.08
N GLU A 200 12.61 13.81 -10.35
CA GLU A 200 12.10 12.50 -10.73
C GLU A 200 13.05 11.40 -10.22
N LEU A 201 12.56 10.63 -9.25
CA LEU A 201 13.29 9.49 -8.70
C LEU A 201 13.02 8.25 -9.54
N PRO A 202 14.01 7.36 -9.72
CA PRO A 202 13.77 6.10 -10.38
C PRO A 202 12.69 5.31 -9.62
N PHE A 203 11.78 4.67 -10.36
CA PHE A 203 10.83 3.75 -9.76
C PHE A 203 11.57 2.48 -9.32
N ILE A 204 11.58 2.23 -8.02
CA ILE A 204 12.07 0.99 -7.42
C ILE A 204 10.87 0.19 -6.93
N PRO A 205 10.66 -1.05 -7.42
CA PRO A 205 9.54 -1.89 -6.99
C PRO A 205 9.47 -2.04 -5.46
N PRO A 206 8.41 -1.56 -4.80
CA PRO A 206 8.30 -1.65 -3.35
C PRO A 206 7.91 -3.06 -2.85
N SER A 207 7.40 -3.91 -3.73
CA SER A 207 7.04 -5.32 -3.48
C SER A 207 7.09 -6.14 -4.79
N PRO A 208 7.05 -7.48 -4.73
CA PRO A 208 7.17 -8.33 -5.93
C PRO A 208 6.08 -8.09 -6.97
N SER A 209 4.87 -7.72 -6.54
CA SER A 209 3.73 -7.46 -7.43
C SER A 209 3.48 -5.98 -7.70
N MET A 210 4.21 -5.06 -7.06
CA MET A 210 4.25 -3.64 -7.44
C MET A 210 5.48 -3.38 -8.32
N ASN A 211 5.50 -3.98 -9.50
CA ASN A 211 6.72 -4.04 -10.32
C ASN A 211 6.88 -2.84 -11.27
N ASP A 212 5.84 -2.06 -11.51
CA ASP A 212 5.89 -0.81 -12.27
C ASP A 212 4.91 0.25 -11.73
N ILE A 213 5.01 1.47 -12.25
CA ILE A 213 4.16 2.59 -11.83
C ILE A 213 2.68 2.41 -12.26
N GLN A 214 2.42 1.66 -13.33
CA GLN A 214 1.05 1.38 -13.79
C GLN A 214 0.34 0.49 -12.76
N ALA A 215 1.03 -0.51 -12.21
CA ALA A 215 0.52 -1.34 -11.12
C ALA A 215 0.18 -0.50 -9.89
N VAL A 216 1.02 0.47 -9.51
CA VAL A 216 0.72 1.40 -8.40
C VAL A 216 -0.57 2.18 -8.62
N TRP A 217 -0.78 2.72 -9.82
CA TRP A 217 -1.98 3.49 -10.13
C TRP A 217 -3.24 2.63 -10.21
N LEU A 218 -3.11 1.39 -10.68
CA LEU A 218 -4.21 0.44 -10.85
C LEU A 218 -4.54 -0.36 -9.59
N TYR A 219 -3.62 -0.48 -8.64
CA TYR A 219 -3.82 -1.32 -7.44
C TYR A 219 -5.08 -0.98 -6.63
N PRO A 220 -5.47 0.30 -6.43
CA PRO A 220 -6.74 0.63 -5.77
C PRO A 220 -7.99 0.14 -6.51
N CYS A 221 -7.87 -0.16 -7.81
CA CYS A 221 -8.92 -0.78 -8.64
C CYS A 221 -8.79 -2.30 -8.62
N THR A 222 -7.68 -2.83 -9.16
CA THR A 222 -7.52 -4.26 -9.44
C THR A 222 -7.24 -5.08 -8.19
N GLY A 223 -6.64 -4.49 -7.15
CA GLY A 223 -6.40 -5.13 -5.86
C GLY A 223 -7.70 -5.50 -5.13
N LEU A 224 -8.81 -4.78 -5.37
CA LEU A 224 -10.12 -5.12 -4.78
C LEU A 224 -10.60 -6.53 -5.18
N PHE A 225 -10.18 -7.01 -6.35
CA PHE A 225 -10.57 -8.31 -6.87
C PHE A 225 -9.81 -9.48 -6.23
N GLU A 226 -8.84 -9.24 -5.36
CA GLU A 226 -8.24 -10.29 -4.51
C GLU A 226 -9.27 -10.90 -3.55
N GLY A 227 -10.35 -10.16 -3.23
CA GLY A 227 -11.51 -10.67 -2.50
C GLY A 227 -12.51 -11.47 -3.33
N LEU A 228 -12.29 -11.63 -4.63
CA LEU A 228 -13.18 -12.29 -5.60
C LEU A 228 -12.43 -13.36 -6.39
N ASN A 229 -13.15 -14.27 -7.04
CA ASN A 229 -12.56 -15.32 -7.88
C ASN A 229 -12.09 -14.81 -9.26
N LEU A 230 -11.26 -13.77 -9.29
CA LEU A 230 -10.59 -13.28 -10.47
C LEU A 230 -9.07 -13.32 -10.28
N ASN A 231 -8.32 -13.54 -11.36
CA ASN A 231 -6.89 -13.29 -11.38
C ASN A 231 -6.64 -11.80 -11.63
N THR A 232 -5.77 -11.19 -10.81
CA THR A 232 -5.42 -9.76 -10.86
C THR A 232 -4.08 -9.51 -11.56
N GLY A 233 -3.60 -10.46 -12.37
CA GLY A 233 -2.29 -10.44 -13.04
C GLY A 233 -1.17 -11.08 -12.22
N ARG A 234 -1.42 -11.51 -10.98
CA ARG A 234 -0.46 -12.32 -10.24
C ARG A 234 -0.21 -13.64 -10.99
N GLY A 235 1.06 -14.04 -11.05
CA GLY A 235 1.49 -15.15 -11.91
C GLY A 235 1.91 -14.75 -13.33
N THR A 236 1.89 -13.45 -13.67
CA THR A 236 2.36 -12.93 -14.98
C THR A 236 3.45 -11.87 -14.79
N SER A 237 3.92 -11.26 -15.89
CA SER A 237 4.85 -10.13 -15.87
C SER A 237 4.18 -8.76 -15.63
N PHE A 238 2.86 -8.72 -15.47
CA PHE A 238 2.04 -7.50 -15.37
C PHE A 238 0.99 -7.58 -14.24
N PRO A 239 1.40 -7.87 -12.99
CA PRO A 239 0.51 -7.87 -11.85
C PRO A 239 -0.23 -6.52 -11.72
N PHE A 240 -1.50 -6.60 -11.33
CA PHE A 240 -2.45 -5.49 -11.17
C PHE A 240 -2.79 -4.70 -12.43
N ARG A 241 -2.21 -5.05 -13.58
CA ARG A 241 -2.54 -4.44 -14.87
C ARG A 241 -3.63 -5.19 -15.64
N VAL A 242 -4.15 -6.28 -15.07
CA VAL A 242 -5.26 -7.04 -15.63
C VAL A 242 -6.26 -7.43 -14.56
N ILE A 243 -7.49 -7.69 -14.99
CA ILE A 243 -8.39 -8.62 -14.31
C ILE A 243 -8.79 -9.69 -15.32
N GLY A 244 -8.88 -10.95 -14.89
CA GLY A 244 -9.27 -12.03 -15.78
C GLY A 244 -9.76 -13.28 -15.08
N ALA A 245 -10.56 -14.06 -15.81
CA ALA A 245 -10.99 -15.37 -15.39
C ALA A 245 -11.36 -16.23 -16.63
N PRO A 246 -11.37 -17.58 -16.52
CA PRO A 246 -11.69 -18.46 -17.65
C PRO A 246 -13.09 -18.26 -18.23
N TRP A 247 -14.01 -17.71 -17.44
CA TRP A 247 -15.43 -17.56 -17.77
C TRP A 247 -15.80 -16.17 -18.34
N LEU A 248 -14.84 -15.24 -18.47
CA LEU A 248 -15.10 -13.90 -18.96
C LEU A 248 -15.12 -13.82 -20.49
N ASN A 249 -16.04 -13.01 -21.02
CA ASN A 249 -15.99 -12.56 -22.41
C ASN A 249 -15.24 -11.23 -22.50
N ALA A 250 -13.94 -11.30 -22.79
CA ALA A 250 -13.05 -10.13 -22.87
C ALA A 250 -13.53 -9.06 -23.87
N ILE A 251 -14.04 -9.48 -25.03
CA ILE A 251 -14.47 -8.56 -26.10
C ILE A 251 -15.72 -7.79 -25.67
N GLN A 252 -16.70 -8.47 -25.08
CA GLN A 252 -17.91 -7.82 -24.61
C GLN A 252 -17.62 -6.87 -23.43
N LEU A 253 -16.86 -7.35 -22.45
CA LEU A 253 -16.45 -6.55 -21.30
C LEU A 253 -15.69 -5.27 -21.73
N HIS A 254 -14.79 -5.38 -22.71
CA HIS A 254 -14.07 -4.22 -23.25
C HIS A 254 -15.01 -3.20 -23.90
N ARG A 255 -15.93 -3.65 -24.76
CA ARG A 255 -16.91 -2.74 -25.40
C ARG A 255 -17.75 -1.99 -24.39
N ASP A 256 -18.19 -2.68 -23.34
CA ASP A 256 -18.99 -2.06 -22.29
C ASP A 256 -18.15 -1.11 -21.44
N PHE A 257 -16.88 -1.45 -21.15
CA PHE A 257 -15.94 -0.55 -20.48
C PHE A 257 -15.73 0.74 -21.28
N GLU A 258 -15.42 0.65 -22.57
CA GLU A 258 -15.20 1.81 -23.45
C GLU A 258 -16.43 2.73 -23.50
N SER A 259 -17.64 2.15 -23.47
CA SER A 259 -18.88 2.94 -23.49
C SER A 259 -19.07 3.85 -22.27
N ASN A 260 -18.35 3.60 -21.17
CA ASN A 260 -18.39 4.45 -19.97
C ASN A 260 -17.51 5.69 -20.08
N ASN A 261 -16.59 5.76 -21.06
CA ASN A 261 -15.67 6.88 -21.27
C ASN A 261 -14.90 7.27 -19.99
N PHE A 262 -14.33 6.28 -19.29
CA PHE A 262 -13.52 6.56 -18.10
C PHE A 262 -12.28 7.40 -18.46
N GLU A 263 -12.04 8.47 -17.71
CA GLU A 263 -10.90 9.35 -17.94
C GLU A 263 -9.60 8.72 -17.42
N GLY A 264 -8.49 8.99 -18.10
CA GLY A 264 -7.16 8.60 -17.68
C GLY A 264 -6.84 7.10 -17.70
N VAL A 265 -7.72 6.26 -18.25
CA VAL A 265 -7.51 4.80 -18.37
C VAL A 265 -8.09 4.25 -19.68
N GLU A 266 -7.33 3.36 -20.30
CA GLU A 266 -7.76 2.56 -21.44
C GLU A 266 -7.82 1.08 -21.04
N SER A 267 -8.70 0.32 -21.69
CA SER A 267 -8.77 -1.13 -21.55
C SER A 267 -8.53 -1.82 -22.89
N PHE A 268 -7.96 -3.02 -22.85
CA PHE A 268 -7.77 -3.88 -24.02
C PHE A 268 -8.26 -5.28 -23.70
N PRO A 269 -9.03 -5.93 -24.58
CA PRO A 269 -9.39 -7.33 -24.39
C PRO A 269 -8.11 -8.17 -24.43
N TYR A 270 -7.89 -8.98 -23.40
CA TYR A 270 -6.62 -9.70 -23.24
C TYR A 270 -6.84 -11.11 -22.71
N SER A 271 -5.98 -12.02 -23.15
CA SER A 271 -5.97 -13.43 -22.74
C SER A 271 -4.57 -13.84 -22.30
N TYR A 272 -4.47 -14.50 -21.16
CA TYR A 272 -3.19 -14.88 -20.57
C TYR A 272 -3.35 -16.13 -19.71
N GLN A 273 -2.23 -16.74 -19.33
CA GLN A 273 -2.20 -17.90 -18.45
C GLN A 273 -1.24 -17.58 -17.29
N PRO A 274 -1.72 -17.42 -16.05
CA PRO A 274 -0.86 -17.14 -14.91
C PRO A 274 -0.09 -18.40 -14.50
N MET A 275 1.19 -18.26 -14.16
CA MET A 275 2.04 -19.38 -13.75
C MET A 275 1.75 -19.89 -12.32
N TRP A 276 1.22 -19.01 -11.46
CA TRP A 276 0.85 -19.26 -10.08
C TRP A 276 -0.32 -18.33 -9.70
N SER A 277 -0.85 -18.45 -8.48
CA SER A 277 -2.06 -17.75 -8.00
C SER A 277 -3.37 -18.28 -8.61
N THR A 278 -4.46 -17.53 -8.43
CA THR A 278 -5.81 -17.83 -8.94
C THR A 278 -5.77 -18.20 -10.42
N TYR A 279 -6.36 -19.34 -10.78
CA TYR A 279 -6.37 -19.92 -12.13
C TYR A 279 -4.97 -20.27 -12.69
N ALA A 280 -4.01 -20.63 -11.83
CA ALA A 280 -2.68 -21.07 -12.26
C ALA A 280 -2.76 -22.17 -13.35
N ASN A 281 -2.03 -21.96 -14.44
CA ASN A 281 -1.97 -22.82 -15.61
C ASN A 281 -3.33 -22.97 -16.35
N GLU A 282 -4.28 -22.08 -16.15
CA GLU A 282 -5.54 -22.01 -16.89
C GLU A 282 -5.64 -20.68 -17.67
N PHE A 283 -6.17 -20.71 -18.89
CA PHE A 283 -6.36 -19.48 -19.66
C PHE A 283 -7.42 -18.60 -19.01
N CYS A 284 -7.03 -17.37 -18.69
CA CYS A 284 -7.89 -16.30 -18.25
C CYS A 284 -8.16 -15.34 -19.41
N TYR A 285 -9.40 -14.85 -19.50
CA TYR A 285 -9.83 -13.81 -20.41
C TYR A 285 -10.26 -12.59 -19.59
N GLY A 286 -10.07 -11.38 -20.09
CA GLY A 286 -10.54 -10.18 -19.40
C GLY A 286 -9.97 -8.91 -20.02
N LEU A 287 -9.63 -7.95 -19.16
CA LEU A 287 -9.10 -6.65 -19.57
C LEU A 287 -7.65 -6.48 -19.12
N TYR A 288 -6.83 -5.94 -20.01
CA TYR A 288 -5.56 -5.31 -19.71
C TYR A 288 -5.75 -3.80 -19.66
N PHE A 289 -5.28 -3.15 -18.61
CA PHE A 289 -5.46 -1.73 -18.38
C PHE A 289 -4.17 -0.96 -18.64
N HIS A 290 -4.33 0.24 -19.19
CA HIS A 290 -3.26 1.21 -19.31
C HIS A 290 -3.75 2.57 -18.78
N VAL A 291 -3.09 3.07 -17.74
CA VAL A 291 -3.35 4.42 -17.22
C VAL A 291 -2.64 5.42 -18.13
N THR A 292 -3.42 6.19 -18.86
CA THR A 292 -2.96 7.25 -19.77
C THR A 292 -2.76 8.58 -19.04
N ASN A 293 -3.54 8.84 -17.99
CA ASN A 293 -3.39 10.01 -17.13
C ASN A 293 -3.80 9.69 -15.68
N HIS A 294 -2.81 9.48 -14.81
CA HIS A 294 -3.04 9.12 -13.41
C HIS A 294 -3.73 10.21 -12.57
N LYS A 295 -3.70 11.47 -13.02
CA LYS A 295 -4.35 12.60 -12.31
C LYS A 295 -5.85 12.66 -12.54
N GLU A 296 -6.32 12.13 -13.67
CA GLU A 296 -7.74 12.05 -14.04
C GLU A 296 -8.33 10.67 -13.71
N PHE A 297 -7.48 9.64 -13.65
CA PHE A 297 -7.92 8.28 -13.37
C PHE A 297 -8.45 8.10 -11.94
N SER A 298 -9.73 7.70 -11.88
CA SER A 298 -10.48 7.34 -10.67
C SER A 298 -10.53 5.81 -10.50
N PRO A 299 -9.46 5.16 -10.00
CA PRO A 299 -9.38 3.70 -9.90
C PRO A 299 -10.49 3.07 -9.07
N VAL A 300 -10.91 3.67 -7.96
CA VAL A 300 -11.87 3.01 -7.08
C VAL A 300 -13.25 3.03 -7.72
N LYS A 301 -13.65 4.15 -8.34
CA LYS A 301 -14.86 4.25 -9.16
C LYS A 301 -14.87 3.19 -10.25
N VAL A 302 -13.76 3.02 -10.97
CA VAL A 302 -13.64 1.99 -12.02
C VAL A 302 -13.72 0.57 -11.44
N GLY A 303 -13.08 0.31 -10.30
CA GLY A 303 -13.13 -0.99 -9.61
C GLY A 303 -14.55 -1.36 -9.16
N LEU A 304 -15.28 -0.40 -8.56
CA LEU A 304 -16.67 -0.58 -8.15
C LEU A 304 -17.60 -0.76 -9.34
N TRP A 305 -17.38 -0.04 -10.45
CA TRP A 305 -18.13 -0.24 -11.69
C TRP A 305 -17.90 -1.65 -12.26
N LEU A 306 -16.64 -2.08 -12.35
CA LEU A 306 -16.28 -3.43 -12.83
C LEU A 306 -16.93 -4.51 -11.96
N MET A 307 -16.91 -4.33 -10.64
CA MET A 307 -17.55 -5.25 -9.70
C MET A 307 -19.07 -5.34 -9.92
N ASN A 308 -19.73 -4.18 -10.09
CA ASN A 308 -21.14 -4.12 -10.43
C ASN A 308 -21.45 -4.80 -11.77
N TYR A 309 -20.67 -4.50 -12.81
CA TYR A 309 -20.81 -5.13 -14.14
C TYR A 309 -20.71 -6.65 -14.04
N LEU A 310 -19.68 -7.16 -13.34
CA LEU A 310 -19.48 -8.59 -13.15
C LEU A 310 -20.65 -9.22 -12.37
N SER A 311 -21.19 -8.52 -11.38
CA SER A 311 -22.35 -8.99 -10.61
C SER A 311 -23.60 -9.18 -11.47
N VAL A 312 -23.81 -8.30 -12.46
CA VAL A 312 -24.99 -8.32 -13.33
C VAL A 312 -24.82 -9.35 -14.44
N HIS A 313 -23.66 -9.36 -15.10
CA HIS A 313 -23.44 -10.14 -16.32
C HIS A 313 -22.88 -11.55 -16.05
N TYR A 314 -22.29 -11.80 -14.88
CA TYR A 314 -21.64 -13.05 -14.52
C TYR A 314 -22.02 -13.53 -13.10
N SER A 315 -23.23 -13.22 -12.64
CA SER A 315 -23.74 -13.57 -11.30
C SER A 315 -23.58 -15.05 -10.93
N SER A 316 -23.70 -15.96 -11.89
CA SER A 316 -23.58 -17.40 -11.62
C SER A 316 -22.13 -17.88 -11.43
N GLN A 317 -21.16 -17.12 -11.92
CA GLN A 317 -19.73 -17.45 -11.89
C GLN A 317 -18.96 -16.65 -10.82
N LEU A 318 -19.35 -15.39 -10.58
CA LEU A 318 -18.69 -14.49 -9.64
C LEU A 318 -18.92 -14.96 -8.20
N LYS A 319 -17.84 -15.20 -7.46
CA LYS A 319 -17.87 -15.73 -6.08
C LYS A 319 -16.87 -15.00 -5.20
N PRO A 320 -17.12 -14.91 -3.88
CA PRO A 320 -16.09 -14.44 -2.96
C PRO A 320 -14.91 -15.41 -2.97
N ALA A 321 -13.70 -14.89 -2.87
CA ALA A 321 -12.49 -15.68 -2.69
C ALA A 321 -12.11 -15.77 -1.20
N ILE A 322 -11.50 -16.89 -0.83
CA ILE A 322 -10.77 -17.03 0.44
C ILE A 322 -9.32 -16.67 0.14
N TYR A 323 -8.81 -15.61 0.78
CA TYR A 323 -7.47 -15.07 0.52
C TYR A 323 -6.66 -15.00 1.83
N PRO A 324 -6.08 -16.13 2.29
CA PRO A 324 -5.39 -16.19 3.56
C PRO A 324 -4.04 -15.46 3.49
N THR A 325 -3.79 -14.60 4.47
CA THR A 325 -2.51 -13.89 4.65
C THR A 325 -2.14 -13.84 6.13
N ALA A 326 -0.92 -13.43 6.47
CA ALA A 326 -0.55 -13.17 7.86
C ALA A 326 -1.43 -12.06 8.49
N ALA A 327 -1.89 -11.09 7.67
CA ALA A 327 -2.81 -10.04 8.08
C ALA A 327 -4.29 -10.49 8.18
N ASN A 328 -4.67 -11.54 7.46
CA ASN A 328 -5.99 -12.18 7.50
C ASN A 328 -5.87 -13.70 7.44
N PRO A 329 -5.54 -14.39 8.55
CA PRO A 329 -5.26 -15.82 8.53
C PRO A 329 -6.42 -16.69 8.08
N SER A 330 -7.67 -16.24 8.31
CA SER A 330 -8.86 -16.97 7.86
C SER A 330 -9.07 -16.89 6.35
N GLY A 331 -8.54 -15.83 5.72
CA GLY A 331 -8.83 -15.44 4.35
C GLY A 331 -10.28 -15.07 4.06
N GLN A 332 -11.18 -15.17 5.03
CA GLN A 332 -12.59 -14.86 4.87
C GLN A 332 -12.82 -13.35 4.87
N LYS A 333 -13.94 -12.93 4.26
CA LYS A 333 -14.36 -11.52 4.18
C LYS A 333 -13.26 -10.57 3.69
N HIS A 334 -12.34 -11.07 2.87
CA HIS A 334 -11.19 -10.27 2.44
C HIS A 334 -11.66 -9.03 1.67
N LEU A 335 -12.69 -9.16 0.84
CA LEU A 335 -13.31 -8.02 0.16
C LEU A 335 -13.83 -6.95 1.13
N ASP A 336 -14.44 -7.34 2.25
CA ASP A 336 -14.92 -6.42 3.29
C ASP A 336 -13.75 -5.62 3.90
N LEU A 337 -12.60 -6.27 4.09
CA LEU A 337 -11.40 -5.63 4.65
C LEU A 337 -10.74 -4.68 3.64
N LEU A 338 -10.72 -5.04 2.35
CA LEU A 338 -10.16 -4.20 1.28
C LEU A 338 -11.04 -2.97 1.04
N LEU A 339 -12.35 -3.17 0.84
CA LEU A 339 -13.31 -2.07 0.65
C LEU A 339 -13.58 -1.31 1.93
N GLY A 340 -13.46 -1.93 3.09
CA GLY A 340 -13.81 -1.32 4.37
C GLY A 340 -15.33 -1.20 4.56
N ILE A 341 -16.11 -2.04 3.88
CA ILE A 341 -17.57 -2.09 3.95
C ILE A 341 -17.97 -3.51 4.42
N PRO A 342 -18.83 -3.66 5.43
CA PRO A 342 -19.24 -4.98 5.90
C PRO A 342 -20.16 -5.67 4.89
N ASN A 343 -19.97 -6.99 4.71
CA ASN A 343 -20.71 -7.82 3.75
C ASN A 343 -20.63 -7.26 2.32
N ALA A 344 -19.45 -6.79 1.91
CA ALA A 344 -19.25 -6.09 0.66
C ALA A 344 -19.66 -6.96 -0.55
N TYR A 345 -19.42 -8.27 -0.51
CA TYR A 345 -19.88 -9.16 -1.58
C TYR A 345 -21.40 -9.09 -1.77
N ASP A 346 -22.20 -9.06 -0.71
CA ASP A 346 -23.67 -8.99 -0.84
C ASP A 346 -24.12 -7.62 -1.37
N VAL A 347 -23.41 -6.55 -0.97
CA VAL A 347 -23.69 -5.17 -1.40
C VAL A 347 -23.39 -4.98 -2.89
N PHE A 348 -22.24 -5.46 -3.37
CA PHE A 348 -21.74 -5.16 -4.71
C PHE A 348 -21.90 -6.31 -5.71
N CYS A 349 -21.97 -7.54 -5.22
CA CYS A 349 -21.95 -8.78 -6.02
C CYS A 349 -23.20 -9.65 -5.83
N GLY A 350 -24.10 -9.34 -4.89
CA GLY A 350 -25.28 -10.14 -4.53
C GLY A 350 -26.43 -10.14 -5.55
N GLY A 351 -26.16 -9.80 -6.81
CA GLY A 351 -27.15 -9.80 -7.90
C GLY A 351 -28.09 -8.59 -7.96
N LYS A 352 -27.88 -7.58 -7.10
CA LYS A 352 -28.53 -6.27 -7.22
C LYS A 352 -27.55 -5.29 -7.85
N SER A 353 -27.91 -4.75 -9.01
CA SER A 353 -27.14 -3.66 -9.61
C SER A 353 -27.14 -2.46 -8.69
N ILE A 354 -25.97 -1.89 -8.44
CA ILE A 354 -25.83 -0.57 -7.82
C ILE A 354 -25.75 0.49 -8.92
N ASP A 355 -26.44 1.61 -8.73
CA ASP A 355 -26.42 2.70 -9.70
C ASP A 355 -25.14 3.56 -9.58
N ASN A 356 -24.87 4.35 -10.62
CA ASN A 356 -23.71 5.23 -10.66
C ASN A 356 -23.73 6.26 -9.52
N THR A 357 -24.91 6.70 -9.08
CA THR A 357 -25.05 7.63 -7.95
C THR A 357 -24.58 7.00 -6.63
N THR A 358 -24.81 5.72 -6.43
CA THR A 358 -24.31 4.98 -5.26
C THR A 358 -22.80 4.85 -5.31
N ILE A 359 -22.23 4.51 -6.47
CA ILE A 359 -20.78 4.46 -6.67
C ILE A 359 -20.17 5.84 -6.37
N GLU A 360 -20.71 6.92 -6.93
CA GLU A 360 -20.23 8.29 -6.70
C GLU A 360 -20.21 8.68 -5.23
N LYS A 361 -21.28 8.37 -4.49
CA LYS A 361 -21.36 8.63 -3.05
C LYS A 361 -20.33 7.84 -2.25
N LEU A 362 -20.09 6.57 -2.62
CA LEU A 362 -19.10 5.73 -1.95
C LEU A 362 -17.68 6.21 -2.22
N THR A 363 -17.41 6.69 -3.43
CA THR A 363 -16.10 7.21 -3.81
C THR A 363 -15.85 8.63 -3.30
N ASP A 364 -16.86 9.37 -2.87
CA ASP A 364 -16.67 10.74 -2.35
C ASP A 364 -15.89 10.74 -1.03
N ALA A 365 -14.63 11.16 -1.11
CA ALA A 365 -13.74 11.34 0.02
C ALA A 365 -13.33 12.81 0.24
N LYS A 366 -14.10 13.80 -0.23
CA LYS A 366 -13.73 15.23 -0.07
C LYS A 366 -13.51 15.64 1.38
N GLY A 367 -14.24 15.03 2.32
CA GLY A 367 -14.07 15.24 3.75
C GLY A 367 -12.68 14.83 4.27
N TRP A 368 -12.05 13.82 3.65
CA TRP A 368 -10.69 13.40 3.97
C TRP A 368 -9.68 14.51 3.68
N SER A 369 -9.75 15.10 2.50
CA SER A 369 -8.81 16.15 2.05
C SER A 369 -8.84 17.37 2.98
N VAL A 370 -10.02 17.74 3.47
CA VAL A 370 -10.17 18.79 4.49
C VAL A 370 -9.50 18.38 5.80
N ASN A 371 -9.77 17.16 6.29
CA ASN A 371 -9.24 16.65 7.55
C ASN A 371 -7.71 16.61 7.57
N VAL A 372 -7.09 16.18 6.47
CA VAL A 372 -5.63 16.01 6.40
C VAL A 372 -4.86 17.26 5.95
N SER A 373 -5.54 18.28 5.41
CA SER A 373 -4.90 19.48 4.84
C SER A 373 -3.93 20.19 5.79
N ILE A 374 -4.25 20.22 7.09
CA ILE A 374 -3.43 20.89 8.12
C ILE A 374 -2.14 20.12 8.48
N PHE A 375 -2.04 18.85 8.09
CA PHE A 375 -0.90 17.97 8.38
C PHE A 375 0.09 17.86 7.23
N LEU A 376 -0.28 18.42 6.07
CA LEU A 376 0.61 18.52 4.92
C LEU A 376 1.79 19.39 5.29
N ALA A 377 3.00 18.90 5.02
CA ALA A 377 4.17 19.75 5.12
C ALA A 377 3.98 21.03 4.29
N SER A 378 4.31 22.19 4.86
CA SER A 378 4.51 23.41 4.07
C SER A 378 5.72 23.18 3.17
N ARG A 379 5.49 22.65 1.97
CA ARG A 379 6.52 22.45 0.95
C ARG A 379 6.78 23.83 0.35
N VAL A 380 7.81 24.51 0.85
CA VAL A 380 8.25 25.85 0.38
C VAL A 380 9.15 25.68 -0.83
#